data_AF-A0A6B3FXF3-F1
#
_entry.id   AF-A0A6B3FXF3-F1
#
_cell.length_a   1.000
_cell.length_b   1.000
_cell.length_c   1.000
_cell.angle_alpha   90.00
_cell.angle_beta   90.00
_cell.angle_gamma   90.00
#
_symmetry.space_group_name_H-M   'P 1'
#
loop_
_entity.id
_entity.type
_entity.pdbx_description
1 polymer ?
#
loop_
_entity_poly.entity_id
_entity_poly.type
_entity_poly.pdbx_seq_one_letter_code
_entity_poly.pdbx_strand_id
1 'polypeptide(L)'
;RALHQFVRPAQYAARLPLAVSVWHVPGEPVPVAEALGADFAPFAAGTEWGKPWSTSWFRLRGTVPGEWAGRRVEVVVDPGFTGQGPGFQAEGMLYDHL
;
A
#
# COMPACT_ATOMS: atom_id res chain seq x y z
N ARG A 1 7.68 21.75 -14.21
CA ARG A 1 6.53 21.66 -15.15
C ARG A 1 6.54 20.36 -15.96
N ALA A 2 7.54 20.12 -16.83
CA ALA A 2 7.58 18.92 -17.67
C ALA A 2 7.56 17.59 -16.89
N LEU A 3 8.28 17.54 -15.77
CA LEU A 3 8.38 16.34 -14.93
C LEU A 3 7.02 15.88 -14.35
N HIS A 4 6.17 16.81 -13.91
CA HIS A 4 4.84 16.48 -13.37
C HIS A 4 3.77 16.28 -14.44
N GLN A 5 3.87 17.01 -15.56
CA GLN A 5 2.86 16.93 -16.64
C GLN A 5 3.06 15.71 -17.55
N PHE A 6 4.30 15.32 -17.83
CA PHE A 6 4.60 14.33 -18.85
C PHE A 6 5.32 13.10 -18.28
N VAL A 7 6.34 13.31 -17.44
CA VAL A 7 7.20 12.20 -17.00
C VAL A 7 6.52 11.34 -15.91
N ARG A 8 6.07 11.93 -14.80
CA ARG A 8 5.43 11.19 -13.70
C ARG A 8 4.18 10.41 -14.14
N PRO A 9 3.23 10.98 -14.92
CA PRO A 9 2.06 10.24 -15.37
C PRO A 9 2.40 9.07 -16.30
N ALA A 10 3.51 9.16 -17.04
CA ALA A 10 3.95 8.15 -18.00
C ALA A 10 4.91 7.11 -17.40
N GLN A 11 5.24 7.19 -16.10
CA GLN A 11 6.14 6.24 -15.44
C GLN A 11 5.60 4.81 -15.50
N TYR A 12 4.27 4.64 -15.44
CA TYR A 12 3.60 3.34 -15.53
C TYR A 12 2.68 3.31 -16.74
N ALA A 13 3.07 2.54 -17.75
CA ALA A 13 2.32 2.41 -19.00
C ALA A 13 0.96 1.71 -18.85
N ALA A 14 0.81 0.85 -17.83
CA ALA A 14 -0.44 0.18 -17.48
C ALA A 14 -0.52 0.02 -15.96
N ARG A 15 -1.73 0.11 -15.39
CA ARG A 15 -1.99 -0.11 -13.96
C ARG A 15 -3.39 -0.66 -13.75
N LEU A 16 -3.53 -1.50 -12.74
CA LEU A 16 -4.82 -1.96 -12.23
C LEU A 16 -4.86 -1.76 -10.70
N PRO A 17 -6.00 -1.39 -10.13
CA PRO A 17 -6.14 -1.29 -8.69
C PRO A 17 -6.03 -2.67 -8.04
N LEU A 18 -5.41 -2.73 -6.86
CA LEU A 18 -5.48 -3.89 -5.98
C LEU A 18 -6.72 -3.79 -5.10
N ALA A 19 -7.32 -4.93 -4.76
CA ALA A 19 -8.27 -4.99 -3.67
C ALA A 19 -7.49 -4.80 -2.36
N VAL A 20 -7.87 -3.81 -1.57
CA VAL A 20 -7.25 -3.48 -0.29
C VAL A 20 -8.22 -3.79 0.83
N SER A 21 -7.69 -4.38 1.90
CA SER A 21 -8.40 -4.52 3.17
C SER A 21 -7.45 -4.14 4.30
N VAL A 22 -7.99 -3.62 5.39
CA VAL A 22 -7.22 -3.08 6.50
C VAL A 22 -7.67 -3.70 7.82
N TRP A 23 -6.71 -3.94 8.70
CA TRP A 23 -6.93 -4.17 10.12
C TRP A 23 -6.10 -3.17 10.91
N HIS A 24 -6.78 -2.36 11.73
CA HIS A 24 -6.11 -1.43 12.64
C HIS A 24 -5.80 -2.15 13.95
N VAL A 25 -4.52 -2.24 14.31
CA VAL A 25 -4.10 -2.97 15.50
C VAL A 25 -4.62 -2.21 16.74
N PRO A 26 -5.32 -2.89 17.67
CA PRO A 26 -5.74 -2.25 18.91
C PRO A 26 -4.54 -2.07 19.85
N GLY A 27 -4.09 -0.83 20.01
CA GLY A 27 -2.99 -0.50 20.93
C GLY A 27 -1.61 -0.69 20.29
N GLU A 28 -0.79 -1.54 20.90
CA GLU A 28 0.60 -1.77 20.49
C GLU A 28 0.72 -2.78 19.34
N PRO A 29 1.82 -2.77 18.58
CA PRO A 29 2.10 -3.77 17.56
C PRO A 29 2.07 -5.20 18.13
N VAL A 30 1.49 -6.11 17.36
CA VAL A 30 1.35 -7.54 17.70
C VAL A 30 2.33 -8.40 16.89
N PRO A 31 2.62 -9.65 17.31
CA PRO A 31 3.36 -10.59 16.49
C PRO A 31 2.71 -10.80 15.12
N VAL A 32 3.53 -11.05 14.09
CA VAL A 32 3.04 -11.18 12.70
C VAL A 32 1.98 -12.28 12.55
N ALA A 33 2.16 -13.42 13.23
CA ALA A 33 1.20 -14.52 13.18
C ALA A 33 -0.22 -14.11 13.64
N GLU A 34 -0.31 -13.21 14.62
CA GLU A 34 -1.59 -12.66 15.07
C GLU A 34 -2.20 -11.75 14.00
N ALA A 35 -1.41 -10.84 13.44
CA ALA A 35 -1.88 -9.93 12.40
C ALA A 35 -2.37 -10.64 11.14
N LEU A 36 -1.77 -11.77 10.77
CA LEU A 36 -2.22 -12.57 9.62
C LEU A 36 -3.60 -13.20 9.84
N GLY A 37 -3.92 -13.54 11.09
CA GLY A 37 -5.19 -14.14 11.49
C GLY A 37 -6.30 -13.12 11.79
N ALA A 38 -6.02 -11.83 11.72
CA ALA A 38 -6.98 -10.79 12.10
C ALA A 38 -8.15 -10.61 11.12
N ASP A 39 -9.18 -9.89 11.58
CA ASP A 39 -10.38 -9.56 10.81
C ASP A 39 -10.16 -8.28 9.98
N PHE A 40 -9.73 -8.45 8.73
CA PHE A 40 -9.54 -7.35 7.79
C PHE A 40 -10.86 -6.89 7.17
N ALA A 41 -11.13 -5.58 7.22
CA ALA A 41 -12.28 -4.97 6.57
C ALA A 41 -11.89 -4.36 5.20
N PRO A 42 -12.79 -4.31 4.19
CA PRO A 42 -12.51 -3.63 2.92
C PRO A 42 -12.07 -2.18 3.12
N PHE A 43 -11.10 -1.73 2.31
CA PHE A 43 -10.54 -0.39 2.40
C PHE A 43 -10.36 0.22 1.01
N ALA A 44 -10.71 1.50 0.85
CA ALA A 44 -10.54 2.23 -0.39
C ALA A 44 -9.27 3.09 -0.34
N ALA A 45 -8.43 3.01 -1.39
CA ALA A 45 -7.27 3.88 -1.49
C ALA A 45 -7.68 5.37 -1.51
N GLY A 46 -6.98 6.19 -0.74
CA GLY A 46 -7.31 7.60 -0.52
C GLY A 46 -8.22 7.88 0.67
N THR A 47 -8.75 6.85 1.35
CA THR A 47 -9.40 7.02 2.66
C THR A 47 -8.38 7.37 3.73
N GLU A 48 -8.70 8.32 4.61
CA GLU A 48 -7.88 8.63 5.79
C GLU A 48 -7.81 7.43 6.74
N TRP A 49 -6.64 7.20 7.34
CA TRP A 49 -6.42 6.00 8.14
C TRP A 49 -5.38 6.25 9.24
N GLY A 50 -5.53 5.48 10.33
CA GLY A 50 -4.58 5.47 11.45
C GLY A 50 -4.62 6.71 12.33
N LYS A 51 -4.42 6.51 13.63
CA LYS A 51 -4.01 7.59 14.54
C LYS A 51 -2.49 7.79 14.43
N PRO A 52 -1.96 8.96 14.82
CA PRO A 52 -0.51 9.12 14.95
C PRO A 52 0.11 7.97 15.76
N TRP A 53 1.20 7.41 15.25
CA TRP A 53 1.96 6.30 15.86
C TRP A 53 1.18 4.98 16.04
N SER A 54 0.01 4.84 15.42
CA SER A 54 -0.73 3.57 15.39
C SER A 54 -0.19 2.61 14.32
N THR A 55 -0.39 1.31 14.52
CA THR A 55 -0.07 0.28 13.53
C THR A 55 -1.32 -0.16 12.79
N SER A 56 -1.24 -0.24 11.47
CA SER A 56 -2.28 -0.80 10.61
C SER A 56 -1.68 -1.83 9.67
N TRP A 57 -2.34 -2.98 9.56
CA TRP A 57 -1.99 -4.00 8.58
C TRP A 57 -2.89 -3.84 7.36
N PHE A 58 -2.28 -3.71 6.19
CA PHE A 58 -2.98 -3.72 4.92
C PHE A 58 -2.74 -5.04 4.22
N ARG A 59 -3.83 -5.65 3.73
CA ARG A 59 -3.78 -6.84 2.88
C ARG A 59 -4.13 -6.42 1.46
N LEU A 60 -3.17 -6.61 0.57
CA LEU A 60 -3.25 -6.26 -0.85
C LEU A 60 -3.50 -7.53 -1.66
N ARG A 61 -4.51 -7.54 -2.53
CA ARG A 61 -4.84 -8.69 -3.38
C ARG A 61 -5.08 -8.24 -4.81
N GLY A 62 -4.52 -8.98 -5.75
CA GLY A 62 -4.75 -8.77 -7.18
C GLY A 62 -4.15 -9.91 -7.99
N THR A 63 -4.46 -9.91 -9.28
CA THR A 63 -3.90 -10.86 -10.25
C THR A 63 -3.14 -10.08 -11.29
N VAL A 64 -1.92 -10.51 -11.60
CA VAL A 64 -1.16 -9.94 -12.72
C VAL A 64 -1.85 -10.38 -14.02
N PRO A 65 -2.33 -9.46 -14.86
CA PRO A 65 -2.99 -9.81 -16.10
C PRO A 65 -2.07 -10.55 -17.07
N GLY A 66 -2.63 -11.46 -17.86
CA GLY A 66 -1.88 -12.25 -18.84
C GLY A 66 -1.19 -11.38 -19.90
N GLU A 67 -1.79 -10.24 -20.27
CA GLU A 67 -1.21 -9.28 -21.20
C GLU A 67 0.07 -8.60 -20.68
N TRP A 68 0.40 -8.73 -19.39
CA TRP A 68 1.66 -8.24 -18.81
C TRP A 68 2.76 -9.30 -18.76
N ALA A 69 2.53 -10.51 -19.29
CA ALA A 69 3.53 -11.56 -19.32
C ALA A 69 4.87 -11.08 -19.95
N GLY A 70 5.98 -11.49 -19.34
CA GLY A 70 7.32 -11.09 -19.74
C GLY A 70 7.72 -9.65 -19.39
N ARG A 71 6.84 -8.88 -18.74
CA ARG A 71 7.15 -7.52 -18.24
C ARG A 71 7.53 -7.57 -16.76
N ARG A 72 8.32 -6.58 -16.32
CA ARG A 72 8.49 -6.30 -14.90
C ARG A 72 7.19 -5.71 -14.36
N VAL A 73 6.68 -6.32 -13.29
CA VAL A 73 5.48 -5.88 -12.57
C VAL A 73 5.88 -5.50 -11.16
N GLU A 74 5.25 -4.46 -10.62
CA GLU A 74 5.47 -3.99 -9.26
C GLU A 74 4.16 -3.57 -8.62
N VAL A 75 4.12 -3.67 -7.30
CA VAL A 75 3.06 -3.09 -6.48
C VAL A 75 3.54 -1.72 -6.02
N VAL A 76 2.81 -0.67 -6.38
CA VAL A 76 3.11 0.70 -5.97
C VAL A 76 2.21 1.05 -4.79
N VAL A 77 2.82 1.31 -3.64
CA VAL A 77 2.12 1.70 -2.41
C VAL A 77 2.55 3.10 -2.02
N ASP A 78 1.57 3.98 -1.84
CA ASP A 78 1.74 5.29 -1.22
C ASP A 78 0.91 5.31 0.06
N PRO A 79 1.53 5.30 1.25
CA PRO A 79 0.83 5.33 2.53
C PRO A 79 0.24 6.72 2.86
N GLY A 80 0.37 7.71 1.97
CA GLY A 80 -0.15 9.07 2.16
C GLY A 80 0.96 10.10 2.37
N PHE A 81 2.09 9.96 1.67
CA PHE A 81 3.19 10.90 1.79
C PHE A 81 2.77 12.31 1.34
N THR A 82 3.05 13.32 2.15
CA THR A 82 2.61 14.71 1.92
C THR A 82 3.67 15.59 1.25
N GLY A 83 4.85 15.02 0.98
CA GLY A 83 5.97 15.73 0.38
C GLY A 83 6.69 16.71 1.31
N GLN A 84 6.36 16.73 2.61
CA GLN A 84 6.92 17.68 3.61
C GLN A 84 8.34 17.33 4.12
N GLY A 85 9.11 16.55 3.36
CA GLY A 85 10.47 16.14 3.71
C GLY A 85 10.56 14.80 4.47
N PRO A 86 11.77 14.25 4.63
CA PRO A 86 11.98 12.96 5.30
C PRO A 86 11.78 13.06 6.82
N GLY A 87 11.01 12.14 7.41
CA GLY A 87 10.71 12.05 8.85
C GLY A 87 9.26 12.38 9.20
N PHE A 88 8.72 11.73 10.25
CA PHE A 88 7.35 11.95 10.77
C PHE A 88 6.21 11.67 9.79
N GLN A 89 6.42 10.74 8.85
CA GLN A 89 5.39 10.24 7.95
C GLN A 89 5.17 8.76 8.21
N ALA A 90 4.14 8.18 7.58
CA ALA A 90 3.88 6.76 7.68
C ALA A 90 5.09 5.95 7.17
N GLU A 91 5.44 4.90 7.90
CA GLU A 91 6.45 3.92 7.53
C GLU A 91 5.76 2.57 7.34
N GLY A 92 6.36 1.68 6.54
CA GLY A 92 5.75 0.39 6.22
C GLY A 92 6.78 -0.69 5.96
N MET A 93 6.40 -1.92 6.31
CA MET A 93 7.14 -3.14 6.01
C MET A 93 6.24 -4.05 5.17
N LEU A 94 6.79 -4.57 4.06
CA LEU A 94 6.10 -5.58 3.28
C LEU A 94 6.36 -6.95 3.89
N TYR A 95 5.28 -7.71 4.04
CA TYR A 95 5.35 -9.08 4.48
C TYR A 95 4.72 -9.98 3.42
N ASP A 96 5.54 -10.86 2.85
CA ASP A 96 5.14 -11.82 1.83
C ASP A 96 5.32 -13.24 2.39
N HIS A 97 4.27 -14.04 2.26
CA HIS A 97 4.26 -15.45 2.62
C HIS A 97 4.07 -16.25 1.34
N LEU A 98 5.17 -16.85 0.87
CA LEU A 98 5.14 -17.86 -0.18
C LEU A 98 4.53 -19.18 0.33
#